data_AF-A0A2H4XP85-F1
#
_entry.id   AF-A0A2H4XP85-F1
#
_cell.length_a   1.000
_cell.length_b   1.000
_cell.length_c   1.000
_cell.angle_alpha   90.00
_cell.angle_beta   90.00
_cell.angle_gamma   90.00
#
_symmetry.space_group_name_H-M   'P 1'
#
loop_
_entity.id
_entity.type
_entity.pdbx_description
1 polymer ?
#
loop_
_entity_poly.entity_id
_entity_poly.type
_entity_poly.pdbx_seq_one_letter_code
_entity_poly.pdbx_strand_id
1 'polypeptide(L)'
;TPKSIYIEALTVDCNALHLYSIPERLPLNTQVLLLQANNIEEVKDADNFPANLTGLDLSQNNLSSMININFTNSHQILSVYLEENKLIELTEACFSGLKKLQELYINHNLISTISSNAFVGVGNLLRLHLNSNRLQVVNSQWFEAMPRLEILMIGENPIIKIEDMNFKPLINLRSLVLAGINLTDIPDNAFTGLETLESISFYDNRFVNVPSVALQKVLNLKFLDLNKNPIKRIQRGDFSNMLHLKELGINNMPQLVSIDSLAFENLPDLRKIEVTNNPKLSYIHPNAFYRIPKLETLMLNSNSLSALYRNTIDALPNLKEISIHSNPIRCDCVNRWINMNKTNIRFMETDSLFCVDPPEFQGQHVRHIHFR
;
A
#
# COMPACT_ATOMS: atom_id res chain seq x y z
N THR A 1 17.75 -6.04 31.52
CA THR A 1 16.78 -6.27 30.43
C THR A 1 15.42 -6.52 31.06
N PRO A 2 14.36 -5.74 30.74
CA PRO A 2 13.03 -6.12 31.15
C PRO A 2 12.61 -7.32 30.29
N LYS A 3 12.38 -8.46 30.93
CA LYS A 3 11.75 -9.61 30.28
C LYS A 3 10.30 -9.21 30.01
N SER A 4 9.88 -9.22 28.74
CA SER A 4 8.47 -9.19 28.39
C SER A 4 7.82 -10.41 29.06
N ILE A 5 7.04 -10.15 30.11
CA ILE A 5 6.15 -11.15 30.70
C ILE A 5 4.91 -11.09 29.82
N TYR A 6 4.77 -12.07 28.94
CA TYR A 6 3.55 -12.26 28.16
C TYR A 6 2.48 -12.74 29.16
N ILE A 7 1.70 -11.80 29.69
CA ILE A 7 0.48 -12.12 30.42
C ILE A 7 -0.60 -12.22 29.35
N GLU A 8 -1.16 -13.41 29.15
CA GLU A 8 -2.34 -13.58 28.29
C GLU A 8 -3.42 -12.64 28.80
N ALA A 9 -3.87 -11.73 27.94
CA ALA A 9 -4.95 -10.82 28.26
C ALA A 9 -6.20 -11.65 28.58
N LEU A 10 -6.88 -11.30 29.67
CA LEU A 10 -8.10 -12.01 30.07
C LEU A 10 -9.18 -11.79 29.00
N THR A 11 -9.41 -12.82 28.20
CA THR A 11 -10.22 -12.76 26.99
C THR A 11 -11.55 -13.46 27.21
N VAL A 12 -12.64 -12.78 26.86
CA VAL A 12 -13.97 -13.37 26.75
C VAL A 12 -14.25 -13.57 25.27
N ASP A 13 -14.34 -14.84 24.87
CA ASP A 13 -14.65 -15.23 23.50
C ASP A 13 -16.14 -15.56 23.38
N CYS A 14 -16.84 -14.76 22.58
CA CYS A 14 -18.26 -14.91 22.25
C CYS A 14 -18.47 -14.99 20.72
N ASN A 15 -17.47 -15.48 19.99
CA ASN A 15 -17.47 -15.53 18.53
C ASN A 15 -18.44 -16.58 18.00
N ALA A 16 -19.12 -16.27 16.89
CA ALA A 16 -19.97 -17.21 16.17
C ALA A 16 -21.07 -17.90 17.01
N LEU A 17 -21.55 -17.22 18.06
CA LEU A 17 -22.58 -17.73 18.97
C LEU A 17 -24.01 -17.35 18.57
N HIS A 18 -24.17 -16.70 17.42
CA HIS A 18 -25.46 -16.21 16.89
C HIS A 18 -26.14 -15.21 17.84
N LEU A 19 -25.35 -14.40 18.54
CA LEU A 19 -25.84 -13.39 19.47
C LEU A 19 -26.51 -12.24 18.71
N TYR A 20 -27.61 -11.73 19.24
CA TYR A 20 -28.30 -10.53 18.75
C TYR A 20 -27.99 -9.28 19.58
N SER A 21 -27.37 -9.48 20.75
CA SER A 21 -26.96 -8.43 21.67
C SER A 21 -25.69 -8.84 22.40
N ILE A 22 -25.00 -7.85 22.98
CA ILE A 22 -23.86 -8.10 23.85
C ILE A 22 -24.33 -8.81 25.14
N PRO A 23 -23.60 -9.80 25.67
CA PRO A 23 -23.95 -10.44 26.93
C PRO A 23 -24.02 -9.44 28.09
N GLU A 24 -25.12 -9.44 28.86
CA GLU A 24 -25.35 -8.50 29.98
C GLU A 24 -24.32 -8.64 31.11
N ARG A 25 -23.70 -9.81 31.26
CA ARG A 25 -22.78 -10.12 32.36
C ARG A 25 -21.44 -10.58 31.82
N LEU A 26 -20.48 -9.66 31.83
CA LEU A 26 -19.09 -9.93 31.52
C LEU A 26 -18.25 -9.96 32.82
N PRO A 27 -17.23 -10.83 32.93
CA PRO A 27 -16.26 -10.77 34.02
C PRO A 27 -15.62 -9.38 34.14
N LEU A 28 -15.57 -8.82 35.36
CA LEU A 28 -15.07 -7.46 35.61
C LEU A 28 -13.60 -7.24 35.21
N ASN A 29 -12.82 -8.32 35.16
CA ASN A 29 -11.40 -8.32 34.81
C ASN A 29 -11.14 -8.60 33.32
N THR A 30 -12.17 -8.69 32.48
CA THR A 30 -12.03 -8.86 31.03
C THR A 30 -11.23 -7.70 30.44
N GLN A 31 -10.22 -8.04 29.64
CA GLN A 31 -9.37 -7.10 28.90
C GLN A 31 -9.65 -7.12 27.41
N VAL A 32 -10.05 -8.28 26.86
CA VAL A 32 -10.40 -8.42 25.45
C VAL A 32 -11.77 -9.07 25.36
N LEU A 33 -12.67 -8.47 24.58
CA LEU A 33 -13.99 -9.01 24.29
C LEU A 33 -14.11 -9.28 22.80
N LEU A 34 -14.29 -10.55 22.45
CA LEU A 34 -14.46 -10.99 21.06
C LEU A 34 -15.93 -11.33 20.82
N LEU A 35 -16.57 -10.62 19.91
CA LEU A 35 -17.97 -10.79 19.52
C LEU A 35 -18.11 -10.95 18.00
N GLN A 36 -17.07 -11.42 17.32
CA GLN A 36 -17.06 -11.51 15.86
C GLN A 36 -18.05 -12.55 15.34
N ALA A 37 -18.50 -12.37 14.10
CA ALA A 37 -19.39 -13.31 13.40
C ALA A 37 -20.71 -13.59 14.16
N ASN A 38 -21.35 -12.53 14.66
CA ASN A 38 -22.66 -12.60 15.33
C ASN A 38 -23.72 -11.81 14.54
N ASN A 39 -24.92 -11.68 15.11
CA ASN A 39 -26.06 -10.98 14.52
C ASN A 39 -26.38 -9.67 15.25
N ILE A 40 -25.38 -9.02 15.89
CA ILE A 40 -25.60 -7.83 16.69
C ILE A 40 -25.90 -6.63 15.77
N GLU A 41 -27.06 -5.98 15.97
CA GLU A 41 -27.51 -4.84 15.16
C GLU A 41 -27.21 -3.48 15.80
N GLU A 42 -27.07 -3.47 17.13
CA GLU A 42 -26.81 -2.29 17.93
C GLU A 42 -26.00 -2.65 19.19
N VAL A 43 -25.15 -1.72 19.63
CA VAL A 43 -24.47 -1.83 20.92
C VAL A 43 -25.28 -1.08 21.97
N LYS A 44 -26.14 -1.82 22.67
CA LYS A 44 -26.86 -1.33 23.86
C LYS A 44 -25.98 -1.49 25.10
N ASP A 45 -26.20 -0.60 26.07
CA ASP A 45 -25.60 -0.67 27.41
C ASP A 45 -24.05 -0.75 27.42
N ALA A 46 -23.40 -0.02 26.51
CA ALA A 46 -21.93 0.10 26.46
C ALA A 46 -21.32 0.60 27.79
N ASP A 47 -22.11 1.26 28.64
CA ASP A 47 -21.71 1.66 29.99
C ASP A 47 -21.40 0.48 30.92
N ASN A 48 -21.89 -0.72 30.60
CA ASN A 48 -21.63 -1.97 31.34
C ASN A 48 -20.33 -2.66 30.89
N PHE A 49 -19.60 -2.10 29.93
CA PHE A 49 -18.32 -2.69 29.55
C PHE A 49 -17.32 -2.71 30.72
N PRO A 50 -16.53 -3.79 30.85
CA PRO A 50 -15.49 -3.87 31.88
C PRO A 50 -14.52 -2.70 31.81
N ALA A 51 -14.24 -2.06 32.95
CA ALA A 51 -13.36 -0.88 33.00
C ALA A 51 -11.92 -1.13 32.52
N ASN A 52 -11.49 -2.40 32.54
CA ASN A 52 -10.16 -2.84 32.11
C ASN A 52 -10.11 -3.27 30.63
N LEU A 53 -11.20 -3.12 29.88
CA LEU A 53 -11.28 -3.51 28.48
C LEU A 53 -10.31 -2.67 27.64
N THR A 54 -9.39 -3.34 26.95
CA THR A 54 -8.39 -2.77 26.04
C THR A 54 -8.67 -3.11 24.58
N GLY A 55 -9.33 -4.23 24.30
CA GLY A 55 -9.70 -4.64 22.95
C GLY A 55 -11.16 -5.03 22.83
N LEU A 56 -11.84 -4.51 21.81
CA LEU A 56 -13.23 -4.83 21.50
C LEU A 56 -13.34 -5.23 20.03
N ASP A 57 -13.72 -6.48 19.77
CA ASP A 57 -13.98 -6.98 18.43
C ASP A 57 -15.48 -7.20 18.22
N LEU A 58 -16.06 -6.38 17.34
CA LEU A 58 -17.45 -6.43 16.88
C LEU A 58 -17.51 -6.67 15.36
N SER A 59 -16.43 -7.18 14.75
CA SER A 59 -16.37 -7.45 13.32
C SER A 59 -17.42 -8.48 12.88
N GLN A 60 -17.79 -8.47 11.60
CA GLN A 60 -18.72 -9.45 11.02
C GLN A 60 -20.06 -9.53 11.77
N ASN A 61 -20.67 -8.37 12.03
CA ASN A 61 -21.98 -8.23 12.67
C ASN A 61 -22.94 -7.45 11.76
N ASN A 62 -24.10 -7.04 12.28
CA ASN A 62 -25.12 -6.30 11.55
C ASN A 62 -25.22 -4.83 12.00
N LEU A 63 -24.18 -4.25 12.60
CA LEU A 63 -24.21 -2.88 13.12
C LEU A 63 -24.47 -1.89 12.00
N SER A 64 -25.51 -1.07 12.13
CA SER A 64 -25.91 -0.09 11.11
C SER A 64 -25.60 1.36 11.48
N SER A 65 -25.37 1.64 12.76
CA SER A 65 -25.13 2.98 13.28
C SER A 65 -24.24 2.97 14.52
N MET A 66 -23.53 4.08 14.72
CA MET A 66 -22.77 4.39 15.94
C MET A 66 -23.51 5.33 16.90
N ILE A 67 -24.72 5.80 16.55
CA ILE A 67 -25.42 6.92 17.20
C ILE A 67 -25.74 6.69 18.70
N ASN A 68 -25.76 5.44 19.16
CA ASN A 68 -26.10 5.10 20.55
C ASN A 68 -24.97 4.43 21.33
N ILE A 69 -23.75 4.41 20.79
CA ILE A 69 -22.64 3.74 21.46
C ILE A 69 -21.96 4.73 22.40
N ASN A 70 -22.38 4.70 23.66
CA ASN A 70 -21.80 5.56 24.68
C ASN A 70 -20.56 4.91 25.33
N PHE A 71 -19.37 5.31 24.90
CA PHE A 71 -18.11 4.81 25.46
C PHE A 71 -17.67 5.55 26.74
N THR A 72 -18.58 6.18 27.50
CA THR A 72 -18.22 7.02 28.66
C THR A 72 -17.37 6.33 29.70
N ASN A 73 -17.50 5.01 29.89
CA ASN A 73 -16.70 4.26 30.87
C ASN A 73 -15.50 3.52 30.26
N SER A 74 -15.40 3.45 28.94
CA SER A 74 -14.45 2.61 28.19
C SER A 74 -13.12 3.30 27.88
N HIS A 75 -12.52 3.94 28.88
CA HIS A 75 -11.34 4.80 28.71
C HIS A 75 -10.02 4.06 28.42
N GLN A 76 -9.99 2.73 28.61
CA GLN A 76 -8.78 1.92 28.43
C GLN A 76 -8.69 1.25 27.06
N ILE A 77 -9.74 1.32 26.25
CA ILE A 77 -9.77 0.68 24.92
C ILE A 77 -8.68 1.29 24.04
N LEU A 78 -7.86 0.40 23.48
CA LEU A 78 -6.76 0.68 22.56
C LEU A 78 -7.10 0.28 21.14
N SER A 79 -7.88 -0.79 20.94
CA SER A 79 -8.23 -1.29 19.61
C SER A 79 -9.72 -1.62 19.50
N VAL A 80 -10.36 -1.13 18.45
CA VAL A 80 -11.76 -1.43 18.10
C VAL A 80 -11.82 -1.98 16.69
N TYR A 81 -12.44 -3.15 16.54
CA TYR A 81 -12.70 -3.82 15.26
C TYR A 81 -14.19 -3.77 14.96
N LEU A 82 -14.55 -3.15 13.84
CA LEU A 82 -15.92 -2.93 13.35
C LEU A 82 -16.05 -3.29 11.87
N GLU A 83 -15.04 -3.95 11.30
CA GLU A 83 -15.06 -4.36 9.91
C GLU A 83 -16.18 -5.35 9.59
N GLU A 84 -16.60 -5.37 8.32
CA GLU A 84 -17.66 -6.28 7.84
C GLU A 84 -18.99 -6.10 8.61
N ASN A 85 -19.36 -4.85 8.85
CA ASN A 85 -20.66 -4.45 9.39
C ASN A 85 -21.49 -3.69 8.33
N LYS A 86 -22.56 -3.01 8.73
CA LYS A 86 -23.47 -2.26 7.85
C LYS A 86 -23.48 -0.76 8.17
N LEU A 87 -22.41 -0.22 8.77
CA LEU A 87 -22.35 1.19 9.17
C LEU A 87 -22.45 2.10 7.94
N ILE A 88 -23.35 3.08 7.98
CA ILE A 88 -23.65 3.97 6.84
C ILE A 88 -22.99 5.35 7.01
N GLU A 89 -22.80 5.79 8.24
CA GLU A 89 -22.21 7.08 8.55
C GLU A 89 -21.44 7.07 9.87
N LEU A 90 -20.49 8.00 9.99
CA LEU A 90 -19.85 8.34 11.26
C LEU A 90 -20.33 9.73 11.69
N THR A 91 -21.15 9.75 12.74
CA THR A 91 -21.71 10.99 13.30
C THR A 91 -20.69 11.74 14.16
N GLU A 92 -21.01 12.98 14.50
CA GLU A 92 -20.15 13.82 15.34
C GLU A 92 -19.80 13.12 16.67
N ALA A 93 -18.50 13.15 17.01
CA ALA A 93 -17.96 12.68 18.28
C ALA A 93 -18.34 11.24 18.69
N CYS A 94 -18.70 10.36 17.74
CA CYS A 94 -19.12 8.98 18.01
C CYS A 94 -18.05 8.11 18.68
N PHE A 95 -16.78 8.52 18.67
CA PHE A 95 -15.66 7.84 19.36
C PHE A 95 -15.10 8.62 20.55
N SER A 96 -15.73 9.73 20.97
CA SER A 96 -15.14 10.67 21.94
C SER A 96 -14.82 10.10 23.34
N GLY A 97 -15.48 9.01 23.75
CA GLY A 97 -15.17 8.29 24.99
C GLY A 97 -13.87 7.48 24.94
N LEU A 98 -13.39 7.11 23.74
CA LEU A 98 -12.25 6.23 23.52
C LEU A 98 -10.92 6.98 23.51
N LYS A 99 -10.62 7.71 24.59
CA LYS A 99 -9.47 8.64 24.67
C LYS A 99 -8.10 7.99 24.46
N LYS A 100 -7.97 6.68 24.69
CA LYS A 100 -6.73 5.91 24.50
C LYS A 100 -6.70 5.11 23.20
N LEU A 101 -7.72 5.23 22.35
CA LEU A 101 -7.80 4.48 21.10
C LEU A 101 -6.56 4.72 20.25
N GLN A 102 -5.96 3.63 19.78
CA GLN A 102 -4.78 3.61 18.92
C GLN A 102 -5.11 2.98 17.56
N GLU A 103 -6.01 2.00 17.52
CA GLU A 103 -6.34 1.28 16.29
C GLU A 103 -7.85 1.21 16.10
N LEU A 104 -8.30 1.59 14.91
CA LEU A 104 -9.70 1.60 14.54
C LEU A 104 -9.87 0.99 13.14
N TYR A 105 -10.52 -0.16 13.11
CA TYR A 105 -10.82 -0.89 11.88
C TYR A 105 -12.30 -0.78 11.57
N ILE A 106 -12.65 -0.06 10.50
CA ILE A 106 -14.03 0.11 10.02
C ILE A 106 -14.11 -0.11 8.51
N ASN A 107 -13.17 -0.90 7.97
CA ASN A 107 -13.20 -1.30 6.56
C ASN A 107 -14.36 -2.24 6.26
N HIS A 108 -14.71 -2.42 4.98
CA HIS A 108 -15.80 -3.31 4.56
C HIS A 108 -17.14 -2.97 5.24
N ASN A 109 -17.51 -1.69 5.24
CA ASN A 109 -18.79 -1.19 5.71
C ASN A 109 -19.52 -0.45 4.57
N LEU A 110 -20.58 0.29 4.88
CA LEU A 110 -21.37 1.06 3.91
C LEU A 110 -21.19 2.57 4.09
N ILE A 111 -20.08 3.01 4.72
CA ILE A 111 -19.91 4.39 5.15
C ILE A 111 -19.83 5.31 3.94
N SER A 112 -20.84 6.15 3.74
CA SER A 112 -20.86 7.17 2.68
C SER A 112 -20.55 8.56 3.19
N THR A 113 -20.75 8.81 4.49
CA THR A 113 -20.63 10.13 5.09
C THR A 113 -19.87 10.06 6.42
N ILE A 114 -18.91 10.95 6.61
CA ILE A 114 -18.17 11.12 7.87
C ILE A 114 -18.28 12.60 8.25
N SER A 115 -18.83 12.89 9.43
CA SER A 115 -18.87 14.24 9.98
C SER A 115 -17.45 14.80 10.14
N SER A 116 -17.26 16.11 9.94
CA SER A 116 -15.97 16.78 10.17
C SER A 116 -15.44 16.56 11.59
N ASN A 117 -16.34 16.36 12.55
CA ASN A 117 -16.02 16.18 13.98
C ASN A 117 -16.16 14.72 14.44
N ALA A 118 -16.25 13.75 13.54
CA ALA A 118 -16.48 12.35 13.90
C ALA A 118 -15.37 11.77 14.81
N PHE A 119 -14.13 12.19 14.58
CA PHE A 119 -12.94 11.71 15.29
C PHE A 119 -12.51 12.60 16.47
N VAL A 120 -13.34 13.55 16.91
CA VAL A 120 -13.04 14.36 18.10
C VAL A 120 -12.90 13.44 19.32
N GLY A 121 -11.80 13.59 20.06
CA GLY A 121 -11.51 12.82 21.27
C GLY A 121 -10.57 11.62 21.08
N VAL A 122 -10.30 11.18 19.85
CA VAL A 122 -9.37 10.06 19.55
C VAL A 122 -7.98 10.53 19.11
N GLY A 123 -7.43 11.55 19.78
CA GLY A 123 -6.12 12.14 19.43
C GLY A 123 -4.89 11.23 19.59
N ASN A 124 -5.08 10.01 20.12
CA ASN A 124 -4.05 8.97 20.23
C ASN A 124 -4.09 7.96 19.09
N LEU A 125 -5.00 8.11 18.12
CA LEU A 125 -5.15 7.16 17.03
C LEU A 125 -3.87 7.10 16.18
N LEU A 126 -3.39 5.88 15.96
CA LEU A 126 -2.20 5.55 15.17
C LEU A 126 -2.57 4.87 13.85
N ARG A 127 -3.63 4.04 13.84
CA ARG A 127 -4.08 3.28 12.67
C ARG A 127 -5.56 3.49 12.42
N LEU A 128 -5.91 3.88 11.20
CA LEU A 128 -7.29 4.03 10.74
C LEU A 128 -7.49 3.31 9.42
N HIS A 129 -8.38 2.31 9.43
CA HIS A 129 -8.74 1.54 8.25
C HIS A 129 -10.19 1.87 7.84
N LEU A 130 -10.33 2.52 6.69
CA LEU A 130 -11.59 2.93 6.07
C LEU A 130 -11.79 2.29 4.69
N ASN A 131 -10.97 1.29 4.32
CA ASN A 131 -11.04 0.68 2.99
C ASN A 131 -12.42 0.06 2.72
N SER A 132 -12.79 -0.03 1.45
CA SER A 132 -13.98 -0.78 1.02
C SER A 132 -15.25 -0.25 1.70
N ASN A 133 -15.43 1.08 1.62
CA ASN A 133 -16.62 1.80 2.06
C ASN A 133 -17.26 2.52 0.85
N ARG A 134 -18.10 3.53 1.09
CA ARG A 134 -18.84 4.28 0.05
C ARG A 134 -18.45 5.76 -0.01
N LEU A 135 -17.26 6.12 0.48
CA LEU A 135 -16.78 7.51 0.52
C LEU A 135 -16.53 8.04 -0.90
N GLN A 136 -17.13 9.18 -1.23
CA GLN A 136 -16.93 9.85 -2.52
C GLN A 136 -15.90 11.00 -2.46
N VAL A 137 -15.60 11.48 -1.25
CA VAL A 137 -14.68 12.59 -1.00
C VAL A 137 -13.78 12.23 0.17
N VAL A 138 -12.63 12.89 0.25
CA VAL A 138 -11.78 12.91 1.43
C VAL A 138 -11.83 14.32 2.00
N ASN A 139 -12.29 14.49 3.23
CA ASN A 139 -12.38 15.81 3.86
C ASN A 139 -11.21 15.98 4.85
N SER A 140 -10.41 17.03 4.66
CA SER A 140 -9.24 17.31 5.50
C SER A 140 -9.57 17.49 6.98
N GLN A 141 -10.76 18.01 7.31
CA GLN A 141 -11.18 18.27 8.69
C GLN A 141 -11.29 16.99 9.52
N TRP A 142 -11.53 15.82 8.90
CA TRP A 142 -11.53 14.53 9.61
C TRP A 142 -10.23 14.30 10.36
N PHE A 143 -9.13 14.73 9.77
CA PHE A 143 -7.77 14.43 10.22
C PHE A 143 -7.26 15.41 11.28
N GLU A 144 -7.91 16.56 11.49
CA GLU A 144 -7.49 17.55 12.48
C GLU A 144 -7.47 17.00 13.90
N ALA A 145 -8.36 16.06 14.21
CA ALA A 145 -8.45 15.43 15.51
C ALA A 145 -7.45 14.28 15.73
N MET A 146 -6.67 13.89 14.72
CA MET A 146 -5.79 12.70 14.75
C MET A 146 -4.34 13.00 14.30
N PRO A 147 -3.64 13.97 14.93
CA PRO A 147 -2.29 14.37 14.51
C PRO A 147 -1.21 13.29 14.71
N ARG A 148 -1.51 12.23 15.46
CA ARG A 148 -0.60 11.09 15.72
C ARG A 148 -0.77 9.93 14.74
N LEU A 149 -1.72 10.05 13.81
CA LEU A 149 -2.02 8.96 12.88
C LEU A 149 -0.78 8.62 12.04
N GLU A 150 -0.38 7.35 12.05
CA GLU A 150 0.78 6.84 11.32
C GLU A 150 0.37 6.06 10.07
N ILE A 151 -0.79 5.40 10.11
CA ILE A 151 -1.28 4.56 9.01
C ILE A 151 -2.73 4.96 8.69
N LEU A 152 -2.93 5.36 7.44
CA LEU A 152 -4.25 5.61 6.87
C LEU A 152 -4.46 4.72 5.66
N MET A 153 -5.51 3.92 5.70
CA MET A 153 -5.95 3.13 4.55
C MET A 153 -7.38 3.54 4.18
N ILE A 154 -7.57 4.09 2.99
CA ILE A 154 -8.87 4.58 2.49
C ILE A 154 -9.18 4.03 1.09
N GLY A 155 -8.49 2.96 0.69
CA GLY A 155 -8.66 2.30 -0.59
C GLY A 155 -10.06 1.76 -0.84
N GLU A 156 -10.35 1.35 -2.07
CA GLU A 156 -11.62 0.71 -2.46
C GLU A 156 -12.88 1.52 -2.11
N ASN A 157 -12.73 2.84 -2.01
CA ASN A 157 -13.82 3.81 -1.93
C ASN A 157 -14.03 4.48 -3.29
N PRO A 158 -15.27 4.84 -3.66
CA PRO A 158 -15.55 5.57 -4.91
C PRO A 158 -15.15 7.05 -4.84
N ILE A 159 -13.93 7.35 -4.38
CA ILE A 159 -13.41 8.72 -4.22
C ILE A 159 -13.26 9.35 -5.61
N ILE A 160 -13.94 10.48 -5.82
CA ILE A 160 -13.99 11.15 -7.12
C ILE A 160 -12.65 11.85 -7.42
N LYS A 161 -12.07 12.50 -6.41
CA LYS A 161 -10.81 13.22 -6.51
C LYS A 161 -10.20 13.44 -5.13
N ILE A 162 -8.88 13.65 -5.10
CA ILE A 162 -8.15 14.20 -3.97
C ILE A 162 -7.95 15.70 -4.22
N GLU A 163 -7.97 16.52 -3.17
CA GLU A 163 -7.74 17.96 -3.26
C GLU A 163 -6.34 18.35 -2.78
N ASP A 164 -5.91 19.58 -3.08
CA ASP A 164 -4.65 20.11 -2.56
C ASP A 164 -4.68 20.15 -1.02
N MET A 165 -3.55 19.78 -0.40
CA MET A 165 -3.39 19.76 1.06
C MET A 165 -4.39 18.86 1.81
N ASN A 166 -5.06 17.91 1.14
CA ASN A 166 -6.11 17.08 1.75
C ASN A 166 -5.67 16.36 3.03
N PHE A 167 -4.38 15.97 3.09
CA PHE A 167 -3.78 15.20 4.17
C PHE A 167 -2.88 16.03 5.09
N LYS A 168 -2.83 17.36 4.90
CA LYS A 168 -1.91 18.26 5.62
C LYS A 168 -1.92 18.12 7.15
N PRO A 169 -3.05 17.86 7.83
CA PRO A 169 -3.05 17.66 9.29
C PRO A 169 -2.27 16.42 9.77
N LEU A 170 -2.03 15.43 8.90
CA LEU A 170 -1.44 14.13 9.24
C LEU A 170 0.10 14.19 9.29
N ILE A 171 0.64 15.04 10.16
CA ILE A 171 2.07 15.33 10.25
C ILE A 171 2.97 14.14 10.64
N ASN A 172 2.39 13.11 11.26
CA ASN A 172 3.09 11.87 11.66
C ASN A 172 2.78 10.67 10.74
N LEU A 173 2.11 10.89 9.61
CA LEU A 173 1.72 9.82 8.71
C LEU A 173 2.95 9.16 8.09
N ARG A 174 3.06 7.85 8.26
CA ARG A 174 4.14 7.01 7.71
C ARG A 174 3.69 6.22 6.50
N SER A 175 2.42 5.79 6.47
CA SER A 175 1.87 4.99 5.38
C SER A 175 0.50 5.48 4.96
N LEU A 176 0.36 5.73 3.66
CA LEU A 176 -0.90 6.13 3.02
C LEU A 176 -1.25 5.15 1.91
N VAL A 177 -2.43 4.51 2.02
CA VAL A 177 -2.92 3.56 1.02
C VAL A 177 -4.15 4.14 0.32
N LEU A 178 -3.97 4.47 -0.97
CA LEU A 178 -4.97 4.99 -1.89
C LEU A 178 -5.20 3.98 -3.01
N ALA A 179 -5.43 2.71 -2.65
CA ALA A 179 -5.56 1.62 -3.61
C ALA A 179 -6.99 1.46 -4.13
N GLY A 180 -7.21 1.18 -5.42
CA GLY A 180 -8.53 0.78 -5.91
C GLY A 180 -9.60 1.89 -5.91
N ILE A 181 -9.21 3.16 -5.96
CA ILE A 181 -10.14 4.31 -5.85
C ILE A 181 -10.43 5.00 -7.19
N ASN A 182 -10.00 4.41 -8.31
CA ASN A 182 -10.21 4.91 -9.68
C ASN A 182 -9.63 6.30 -9.97
N LEU A 183 -8.62 6.75 -9.21
CA LEU A 183 -8.00 8.06 -9.45
C LEU A 183 -7.30 8.11 -10.81
N THR A 184 -7.48 9.21 -11.52
CA THR A 184 -6.79 9.48 -12.80
C THR A 184 -5.58 10.38 -12.63
N ASP A 185 -5.56 11.20 -11.58
CA ASP A 185 -4.51 12.18 -11.29
C ASP A 185 -4.44 12.52 -9.79
N ILE A 186 -3.33 13.09 -9.36
CA ILE A 186 -3.11 13.63 -8.01
C ILE A 186 -2.69 15.10 -8.13
N PRO A 187 -3.37 16.03 -7.43
CA PRO A 187 -2.95 17.43 -7.41
C PRO A 187 -1.52 17.63 -6.87
N ASP A 188 -0.80 18.60 -7.45
CA ASP A 188 0.61 18.89 -7.15
C ASP A 188 0.91 19.11 -5.65
N ASN A 189 -0.04 19.64 -4.87
CA ASN A 189 0.15 19.93 -3.45
C ASN A 189 -0.66 18.99 -2.54
N ALA A 190 -1.23 17.90 -3.07
CA ALA A 190 -2.04 16.95 -2.30
C ALA A 190 -1.31 16.38 -1.07
N PHE A 191 0.00 16.12 -1.18
CA PHE A 191 0.83 15.55 -0.11
C PHE A 191 1.62 16.58 0.71
N THR A 192 1.30 17.86 0.57
CA THR A 192 1.93 18.91 1.38
C THR A 192 1.68 18.69 2.87
N GLY A 193 2.73 18.72 3.69
CA GLY A 193 2.67 18.49 5.14
C GLY A 193 2.99 17.05 5.57
N LEU A 194 3.08 16.10 4.63
CA LEU A 194 3.41 14.70 4.91
C LEU A 194 4.93 14.46 4.99
N GLU A 195 5.60 15.18 5.90
CA GLU A 195 7.08 15.18 6.00
C GLU A 195 7.65 13.84 6.48
N THR A 196 6.86 13.05 7.23
CA THR A 196 7.28 11.77 7.82
C THR A 196 6.90 10.55 6.97
N LEU A 197 6.29 10.78 5.80
CA LEU A 197 5.71 9.72 4.99
C LEU A 197 6.78 8.84 4.35
N GLU A 198 6.68 7.54 4.58
CA GLU A 198 7.65 6.53 4.15
C GLU A 198 7.08 5.59 3.08
N SER A 199 5.76 5.42 3.02
CA SER A 199 5.09 4.49 2.12
C SER A 199 3.84 5.11 1.50
N ILE A 200 3.73 5.02 0.18
CA ILE A 200 2.50 5.33 -0.56
C ILE A 200 2.18 4.18 -1.50
N SER A 201 0.93 3.72 -1.47
CA SER A 201 0.38 2.82 -2.49
C SER A 201 -0.74 3.48 -3.28
N PHE A 202 -0.58 3.47 -4.59
CA PHE A 202 -1.53 3.84 -5.63
C PHE A 202 -2.01 2.63 -6.43
N TYR A 203 -1.90 1.44 -5.84
CA TYR A 203 -2.28 0.18 -6.47
C TYR A 203 -3.67 0.26 -7.12
N ASP A 204 -3.79 -0.22 -8.34
CA ASP A 204 -5.08 -0.37 -9.04
C ASP A 204 -5.89 0.93 -9.15
N ASN A 205 -5.25 1.97 -9.69
CA ASN A 205 -5.90 3.22 -10.07
C ASN A 205 -5.88 3.38 -11.60
N ARG A 206 -6.22 4.59 -12.07
CA ARG A 206 -6.33 4.92 -13.49
C ARG A 206 -5.27 5.95 -13.92
N PHE A 207 -4.12 5.99 -13.25
CA PHE A 207 -3.04 6.91 -13.58
C PHE A 207 -2.48 6.61 -14.98
N VAL A 208 -2.50 7.63 -15.84
CA VAL A 208 -1.92 7.56 -17.20
C VAL A 208 -0.46 8.02 -17.20
N ASN A 209 -0.09 8.82 -16.20
CA ASN A 209 1.26 9.33 -15.95
C ASN A 209 1.63 9.14 -14.47
N VAL A 210 2.92 9.14 -14.15
CA VAL A 210 3.38 9.20 -12.76
C VAL A 210 3.07 10.59 -12.18
N PRO A 211 2.45 10.72 -11.00
CA PRO A 211 2.19 12.01 -10.35
C PRO A 211 3.47 12.60 -9.73
N SER A 212 4.47 12.86 -10.56
CA SER A 212 5.84 13.19 -10.14
C SER A 212 5.94 14.48 -9.32
N VAL A 213 5.15 15.51 -9.65
CA VAL A 213 5.15 16.79 -8.92
C VAL A 213 4.66 16.62 -7.48
N ALA A 214 3.59 15.86 -7.28
CA ALA A 214 3.07 15.55 -5.95
C ALA A 214 4.04 14.65 -5.16
N LEU A 215 4.63 13.65 -5.82
CA LEU A 215 5.62 12.75 -5.20
C LEU A 215 6.90 13.48 -4.77
N GLN A 216 7.27 14.58 -5.40
CA GLN A 216 8.40 15.41 -4.96
C GLN A 216 8.15 16.12 -3.61
N LYS A 217 6.91 16.16 -3.11
CA LYS A 217 6.60 16.75 -1.80
C LYS A 217 6.94 15.80 -0.63
N VAL A 218 7.08 14.50 -0.89
CA VAL A 218 7.28 13.46 0.14
C VAL A 218 8.74 12.97 0.14
N LEU A 219 9.62 13.81 0.68
CA LEU A 219 11.07 13.64 0.57
C LEU A 219 11.63 12.37 1.25
N ASN A 220 10.91 11.85 2.25
CA ASN A 220 11.31 10.67 3.03
C ASN A 220 10.72 9.35 2.52
N LEU A 221 10.11 9.35 1.33
CA LEU A 221 9.45 8.18 0.77
C LEU A 221 10.46 7.04 0.53
N LYS A 222 10.16 5.85 1.06
CA LYS A 222 10.96 4.62 0.96
C LYS A 222 10.30 3.59 0.06
N PHE A 223 8.97 3.54 0.03
CA PHE A 223 8.20 2.55 -0.72
C PHE A 223 7.15 3.26 -1.57
N LEU A 224 7.19 2.99 -2.88
CA LEU A 224 6.20 3.49 -3.82
C LEU A 224 5.64 2.32 -4.63
N ASP A 225 4.33 2.17 -4.55
CA ASP A 225 3.58 1.17 -5.31
C ASP A 225 2.66 1.86 -6.33
N LEU A 226 2.99 1.70 -7.61
CA LEU A 226 2.21 2.18 -8.76
C LEU A 226 1.60 1.00 -9.54
N ASN A 227 1.63 -0.21 -9.00
CA ASN A 227 1.18 -1.41 -9.68
C ASN A 227 -0.27 -1.28 -10.19
N LYS A 228 -0.59 -1.98 -11.28
CA LYS A 228 -1.94 -1.98 -11.89
C LYS A 228 -2.46 -0.61 -12.33
N ASN A 229 -1.59 0.28 -12.78
CA ASN A 229 -2.01 1.53 -13.42
C ASN A 229 -1.83 1.49 -14.94
N PRO A 230 -2.68 2.19 -15.72
CA PRO A 230 -2.58 2.26 -17.18
C PRO A 230 -1.51 3.26 -17.68
N ILE A 231 -0.40 3.40 -16.96
CA ILE A 231 0.72 4.27 -17.35
C ILE A 231 1.33 3.75 -18.65
N LYS A 232 1.47 4.61 -19.65
CA LYS A 232 1.96 4.21 -20.98
C LYS A 232 3.48 4.22 -21.08
N ARG A 233 4.13 5.17 -20.41
CA ARG A 233 5.57 5.39 -20.46
C ARG A 233 6.02 5.87 -19.10
N ILE A 234 7.16 5.36 -18.64
CA ILE A 234 7.91 6.02 -17.57
C ILE A 234 8.84 7.02 -18.25
N GLN A 235 8.59 8.30 -17.99
CA GLN A 235 9.25 9.42 -18.64
C GLN A 235 10.48 9.87 -17.87
N ARG A 236 11.32 10.67 -18.53
CA ARG A 236 12.49 11.31 -17.92
C ARG A 236 12.05 12.12 -16.69
N GLY A 237 12.68 11.84 -15.56
CA GLY A 237 12.49 12.60 -14.33
C GLY A 237 11.30 12.20 -13.47
N ASP A 238 10.48 11.22 -13.88
CA ASP A 238 9.31 10.73 -13.11
C ASP A 238 9.69 10.33 -11.68
N PHE A 239 10.87 9.74 -11.51
CA PHE A 239 11.43 9.35 -10.22
C PHE A 239 12.74 10.06 -9.91
N SER A 240 12.90 11.32 -10.34
CA SER A 240 14.14 12.07 -10.09
C SER A 240 14.30 12.45 -8.62
N ASN A 241 15.51 12.27 -8.08
CA ASN A 241 15.91 12.74 -6.75
C ASN A 241 15.07 12.19 -5.58
N MET A 242 14.46 11.02 -5.71
CA MET A 242 13.80 10.36 -4.58
C MET A 242 14.86 9.67 -3.70
N LEU A 243 15.60 10.47 -2.94
CA LEU A 243 16.87 10.08 -2.31
C LEU A 243 16.77 8.89 -1.35
N HIS A 244 15.60 8.70 -0.74
CA HIS A 244 15.35 7.67 0.26
C HIS A 244 14.53 6.48 -0.27
N LEU A 245 14.15 6.50 -1.55
CA LEU A 245 13.35 5.44 -2.15
C LEU A 245 14.16 4.14 -2.18
N LYS A 246 13.60 3.06 -1.63
CA LYS A 246 14.23 1.74 -1.50
C LYS A 246 13.62 0.72 -2.44
N GLU A 247 12.31 0.79 -2.64
CA GLU A 247 11.56 -0.14 -3.47
C GLU A 247 10.50 0.60 -4.29
N LEU A 248 10.41 0.21 -5.55
CA LEU A 248 9.46 0.74 -6.52
C LEU A 248 8.78 -0.40 -7.27
N GLY A 249 7.46 -0.45 -7.15
CA GLY A 249 6.60 -1.38 -7.90
C GLY A 249 5.95 -0.69 -9.10
N ILE A 250 6.27 -1.17 -10.31
CA ILE A 250 5.60 -0.80 -11.56
C ILE A 250 5.18 -2.06 -12.35
N ASN A 251 4.52 -2.96 -11.64
CA ASN A 251 4.04 -4.25 -12.12
C ASN A 251 2.61 -4.18 -12.66
N ASN A 252 2.24 -5.17 -13.48
CA ASN A 252 0.86 -5.36 -13.95
C ASN A 252 0.27 -4.11 -14.65
N MET A 253 1.07 -3.35 -15.37
CA MET A 253 0.68 -2.17 -16.14
C MET A 253 0.37 -2.57 -17.59
N PRO A 254 -0.92 -2.77 -17.96
CA PRO A 254 -1.29 -3.33 -19.26
C PRO A 254 -0.99 -2.41 -20.45
N GLN A 255 -0.72 -1.12 -20.18
CA GLN A 255 -0.44 -0.12 -21.20
C GLN A 255 1.02 0.35 -21.24
N LEU A 256 1.88 -0.11 -20.32
CA LEU A 256 3.27 0.33 -20.26
C LEU A 256 4.04 -0.20 -21.47
N VAL A 257 4.55 0.69 -22.31
CA VAL A 257 5.25 0.37 -23.56
C VAL A 257 6.76 0.57 -23.42
N SER A 258 7.19 1.64 -22.75
CA SER A 258 8.60 1.98 -22.66
C SER A 258 9.01 2.66 -21.36
N ILE A 259 10.30 2.52 -21.05
CA ILE A 259 10.99 3.29 -20.02
C ILE A 259 12.04 4.15 -20.71
N ASP A 260 11.91 5.46 -20.55
CA ASP A 260 12.70 6.45 -21.27
C ASP A 260 14.06 6.71 -20.62
N SER A 261 14.91 7.49 -21.28
CA SER A 261 16.21 7.88 -20.74
C SER A 261 16.06 8.69 -19.47
N LEU A 262 16.90 8.41 -18.46
CA LEU A 262 16.89 9.11 -17.17
C LEU A 262 15.51 9.09 -16.48
N ALA A 263 14.73 8.01 -16.69
CA ALA A 263 13.49 7.77 -15.96
C ALA A 263 13.75 7.57 -14.46
N PHE A 264 14.82 6.84 -14.13
CA PHE A 264 15.29 6.60 -12.77
C PHE A 264 16.59 7.36 -12.55
N GLU A 265 16.49 8.59 -12.05
CA GLU A 265 17.62 9.50 -11.89
C GLU A 265 17.89 9.80 -10.41
N ASN A 266 19.13 9.54 -9.97
CA ASN A 266 19.61 9.91 -8.64
C ASN A 266 18.78 9.29 -7.50
N LEU A 267 18.78 7.95 -7.44
CA LEU A 267 18.10 7.14 -6.44
C LEU A 267 19.15 6.33 -5.64
N PRO A 268 19.90 6.97 -4.72
CA PRO A 268 21.06 6.39 -4.06
C PRO A 268 20.72 5.26 -3.07
N ASP A 269 19.49 5.19 -2.56
CA ASP A 269 19.03 4.16 -1.63
C ASP A 269 18.19 3.04 -2.27
N LEU A 270 17.93 3.13 -3.58
CA LEU A 270 17.06 2.18 -4.28
C LEU A 270 17.74 0.82 -4.37
N ARG A 271 17.07 -0.21 -3.86
CA ARG A 271 17.57 -1.59 -3.78
C ARG A 271 16.83 -2.53 -4.71
N LYS A 272 15.54 -2.28 -4.92
CA LYS A 272 14.67 -3.19 -5.68
C LYS A 272 13.77 -2.41 -6.63
N ILE A 273 13.77 -2.82 -7.89
CA ILE A 273 12.80 -2.36 -8.89
C ILE A 273 12.08 -3.58 -9.43
N GLU A 274 10.76 -3.54 -9.35
CA GLU A 274 9.90 -4.56 -9.94
C GLU A 274 9.14 -3.98 -11.13
N VAL A 275 9.42 -4.51 -12.32
CA VAL A 275 8.78 -4.16 -13.58
C VAL A 275 8.29 -5.45 -14.23
N THR A 276 7.36 -6.13 -13.57
CA THR A 276 6.90 -7.46 -13.97
C THR A 276 5.49 -7.44 -14.52
N ASN A 277 5.19 -8.40 -15.41
CA ASN A 277 3.85 -8.57 -15.97
C ASN A 277 3.31 -7.30 -16.70
N ASN A 278 4.17 -6.64 -17.47
CA ASN A 278 3.79 -5.51 -18.33
C ASN A 278 3.80 -5.98 -19.80
N PRO A 279 2.68 -6.52 -20.31
CA PRO A 279 2.65 -7.26 -21.57
C PRO A 279 2.95 -6.40 -22.81
N LYS A 280 3.00 -5.07 -22.69
CA LYS A 280 3.37 -4.16 -23.79
C LYS A 280 4.77 -3.57 -23.64
N LEU A 281 5.47 -3.82 -22.53
CA LEU A 281 6.76 -3.20 -22.27
C LEU A 281 7.80 -3.85 -23.18
N SER A 282 8.17 -3.14 -24.25
CA SER A 282 9.04 -3.65 -25.30
C SER A 282 10.35 -2.90 -25.42
N TYR A 283 10.52 -1.80 -24.68
CA TYR A 283 11.73 -0.98 -24.76
C TYR A 283 12.12 -0.37 -23.41
N ILE A 284 13.39 -0.56 -23.04
CA ILE A 284 14.04 0.15 -21.94
C ILE A 284 15.25 0.87 -22.52
N HIS A 285 15.28 2.18 -22.38
CA HIS A 285 16.39 2.98 -22.89
C HIS A 285 17.72 2.59 -22.19
N PRO A 286 18.88 2.52 -22.89
CA PRO A 286 20.17 2.16 -22.29
C PRO A 286 20.57 2.98 -21.06
N ASN A 287 20.24 4.27 -21.08
CA ASN A 287 20.47 5.22 -19.97
C ASN A 287 19.23 5.45 -19.08
N ALA A 288 18.28 4.50 -19.01
CA ALA A 288 17.09 4.63 -18.16
C ALA A 288 17.44 4.71 -16.67
N PHE A 289 18.48 3.99 -16.26
CA PHE A 289 19.00 3.92 -14.90
C PHE A 289 20.26 4.78 -14.77
N TYR A 290 20.20 5.84 -13.96
CA TYR A 290 21.33 6.75 -13.77
C TYR A 290 21.50 7.12 -12.30
N ARG A 291 22.73 6.93 -11.78
CA ARG A 291 23.08 7.14 -10.36
C ARG A 291 22.19 6.36 -9.40
N ILE A 292 22.10 5.04 -9.61
CA ILE A 292 21.39 4.10 -8.72
C ILE A 292 22.34 3.04 -8.15
N PRO A 293 23.39 3.45 -7.41
CA PRO A 293 24.50 2.59 -7.06
C PRO A 293 24.13 1.40 -6.17
N LYS A 294 23.03 1.46 -5.39
CA LYS A 294 22.65 0.41 -4.44
C LYS A 294 21.63 -0.59 -4.98
N LEU A 295 21.28 -0.54 -6.27
CA LEU A 295 20.29 -1.46 -6.82
C LEU A 295 20.83 -2.89 -6.78
N GLU A 296 20.13 -3.77 -6.07
CA GLU A 296 20.51 -5.18 -5.87
C GLU A 296 19.63 -6.12 -6.70
N THR A 297 18.36 -5.78 -6.89
CA THR A 297 17.35 -6.64 -7.50
C THR A 297 16.59 -5.90 -8.61
N LEU A 298 16.62 -6.45 -9.82
CA LEU A 298 15.91 -5.91 -10.98
C LEU A 298 15.02 -6.99 -11.62
N MET A 299 13.71 -6.87 -11.45
CA MET A 299 12.74 -7.83 -11.98
C MET A 299 12.10 -7.27 -13.26
N LEU A 300 12.31 -7.94 -14.40
CA LEU A 300 11.83 -7.57 -15.74
C LEU A 300 11.08 -8.73 -16.42
N ASN A 301 10.63 -9.74 -15.68
CA ASN A 301 9.97 -10.90 -16.24
C ASN A 301 8.53 -10.63 -16.69
N SER A 302 8.05 -11.48 -17.60
CA SER A 302 6.68 -11.42 -18.13
C SER A 302 6.39 -10.06 -18.79
N ASN A 303 7.33 -9.57 -19.60
CA ASN A 303 7.15 -8.37 -20.43
C ASN A 303 7.24 -8.73 -21.92
N SER A 304 7.37 -7.72 -22.78
CA SER A 304 7.53 -7.86 -24.24
C SER A 304 8.90 -7.41 -24.73
N LEU A 305 9.93 -7.53 -23.88
CA LEU A 305 11.29 -7.11 -24.21
C LEU A 305 11.92 -8.08 -25.22
N SER A 306 12.30 -7.58 -26.39
CA SER A 306 13.12 -8.35 -27.35
C SER A 306 14.61 -8.19 -27.09
N ALA A 307 15.01 -7.08 -26.46
CA ALA A 307 16.39 -6.81 -26.13
C ALA A 307 16.55 -6.04 -24.83
N LEU A 308 17.66 -6.32 -24.14
CA LEU A 308 18.15 -5.56 -23.01
C LEU A 308 19.62 -5.22 -23.26
N TYR A 309 19.94 -3.94 -23.39
CA TYR A 309 21.30 -3.51 -23.74
C TYR A 309 22.26 -3.72 -22.58
N ARG A 310 23.48 -4.16 -22.88
CA ARG A 310 24.53 -4.36 -21.88
C ARG A 310 24.80 -3.11 -21.04
N ASN A 311 24.83 -1.93 -21.67
CA ASN A 311 25.05 -0.66 -20.98
C ASN A 311 23.99 -0.37 -19.90
N THR A 312 22.76 -0.89 -20.05
CA THR A 312 21.71 -0.78 -19.03
C THR A 312 22.11 -1.49 -17.74
N ILE A 313 22.82 -2.61 -17.84
CA ILE A 313 23.28 -3.42 -16.71
C ILE A 313 24.63 -2.91 -16.18
N ASP A 314 25.53 -2.47 -17.05
CA ASP A 314 26.82 -1.90 -16.64
C ASP A 314 26.64 -0.62 -15.79
N ALA A 315 25.50 0.06 -15.92
CA ALA A 315 25.12 1.19 -15.06
C ALA A 315 24.77 0.80 -13.61
N LEU A 316 24.67 -0.50 -13.30
CA LEU A 316 24.18 -1.05 -12.02
C LEU A 316 25.30 -1.84 -11.31
N PRO A 317 26.25 -1.17 -10.64
CA PRO A 317 27.48 -1.81 -10.15
C PRO A 317 27.28 -2.83 -9.04
N ASN A 318 26.17 -2.76 -8.29
CA ASN A 318 25.86 -3.67 -7.18
C ASN A 318 24.70 -4.62 -7.48
N LEU A 319 24.31 -4.77 -8.75
CA LEU A 319 23.22 -5.67 -9.12
C LEU A 319 23.59 -7.12 -8.80
N LYS A 320 22.75 -7.78 -8.00
CA LYS A 320 22.94 -9.17 -7.55
C LYS A 320 22.00 -10.12 -8.28
N GLU A 321 20.75 -9.71 -8.45
CA GLU A 321 19.69 -10.58 -8.99
C GLU A 321 18.94 -9.89 -10.12
N ILE A 322 18.74 -10.61 -11.22
CA ILE A 322 17.97 -10.16 -12.36
C ILE A 322 16.98 -11.24 -12.82
N SER A 323 15.76 -10.82 -13.14
CA SER A 323 14.75 -11.69 -13.75
C SER A 323 14.37 -11.14 -15.11
N ILE A 324 14.52 -11.92 -16.18
CA ILE A 324 14.20 -11.53 -17.57
C ILE A 324 13.43 -12.62 -18.32
N HIS A 325 13.04 -13.70 -17.65
CA HIS A 325 12.29 -14.79 -18.27
C HIS A 325 10.92 -14.33 -18.77
N SER A 326 10.26 -15.16 -19.58
CA SER A 326 8.95 -14.83 -20.15
C SER A 326 8.94 -13.50 -20.92
N ASN A 327 10.00 -13.27 -21.70
CA ASN A 327 10.14 -12.17 -22.65
C ASN A 327 10.46 -12.74 -24.04
N PRO A 328 10.04 -12.10 -25.13
CA PRO A 328 10.34 -12.53 -26.50
C PRO A 328 11.77 -12.17 -26.92
N ILE A 329 12.77 -12.70 -26.20
CA ILE A 329 14.18 -12.31 -26.37
C ILE A 329 14.70 -12.71 -27.75
N ARG A 330 15.32 -11.75 -28.44
CA ARG A 330 16.07 -11.97 -29.67
C ARG A 330 17.51 -12.36 -29.35
N CYS A 331 17.91 -13.57 -29.69
CA CYS A 331 19.25 -14.09 -29.50
C CYS A 331 20.20 -13.62 -30.60
N ASP A 332 20.61 -12.36 -30.50
CA ASP A 332 21.62 -11.71 -31.35
C ASP A 332 22.77 -11.10 -30.53
N CYS A 333 23.57 -10.21 -31.15
CA CYS A 333 24.70 -9.56 -30.48
C CYS A 333 24.29 -8.64 -29.32
N VAL A 334 23.07 -8.11 -29.29
CA VAL A 334 22.60 -7.20 -28.24
C VAL A 334 22.41 -7.95 -26.94
N ASN A 335 21.82 -9.14 -26.99
CA ASN A 335 21.55 -9.98 -25.83
C ASN A 335 22.68 -10.98 -25.52
N ARG A 336 23.79 -10.99 -26.28
CA ARG A 336 24.94 -11.88 -26.09
C ARG A 336 25.51 -11.84 -24.66
N TRP A 337 25.43 -10.69 -23.98
CA TRP A 337 25.95 -10.53 -22.62
C TRP A 337 25.27 -11.46 -21.59
N ILE A 338 24.03 -11.87 -21.84
CA ILE A 338 23.26 -12.78 -20.96
C ILE A 338 24.00 -14.12 -20.81
N ASN A 339 24.66 -14.60 -21.87
CA ASN A 339 25.42 -15.85 -21.86
C ASN A 339 26.91 -15.68 -21.50
N MET A 340 27.37 -14.47 -21.16
CA MET A 340 28.80 -14.29 -20.86
C MET A 340 29.11 -14.83 -19.46
N ASN A 341 30.05 -15.78 -19.36
CA ASN A 341 30.57 -16.40 -18.13
C ASN A 341 31.23 -15.42 -17.12
N LYS A 342 31.08 -14.10 -17.30
CA LYS A 342 31.76 -13.05 -16.53
C LYS A 342 30.86 -12.21 -15.63
N THR A 343 29.55 -12.48 -15.57
CA THR A 343 28.65 -11.72 -14.69
C THR A 343 28.49 -12.42 -13.34
N ASN A 344 28.74 -11.71 -12.24
CA ASN A 344 28.41 -12.17 -10.87
C ASN A 344 26.90 -12.07 -10.56
N ILE A 345 26.08 -11.77 -11.56
CA ILE A 345 24.64 -11.55 -11.44
C ILE A 345 23.92 -12.91 -11.52
N ARG A 346 23.07 -13.19 -10.53
CA ARG A 346 22.19 -14.35 -10.51
C ARG A 346 20.97 -14.09 -11.38
N PHE A 347 20.74 -14.94 -12.36
CA PHE A 347 19.51 -14.94 -13.17
C PHE A 347 18.44 -15.80 -12.48
N MET A 348 17.25 -15.25 -12.33
CA MET A 348 16.09 -15.97 -11.80
C MET A 348 15.36 -16.73 -12.91
N GLU A 349 14.89 -17.94 -12.58
CA GLU A 349 14.12 -18.81 -13.49
C GLU A 349 14.74 -18.95 -14.89
N THR A 350 16.04 -19.28 -14.95
CA THR A 350 16.78 -19.43 -16.22
C THR A 350 16.19 -20.46 -17.16
N ASP A 351 15.48 -21.44 -16.61
CA ASP A 351 14.84 -22.52 -17.36
C ASP A 351 13.64 -22.02 -18.17
N SER A 352 13.15 -20.81 -17.88
CA SER A 352 12.03 -20.16 -18.60
C SER A 352 12.51 -19.08 -19.58
N LEU A 353 13.82 -19.02 -19.88
CA LEU A 353 14.44 -18.00 -20.72
C LEU A 353 14.84 -18.56 -22.10
N PHE A 354 13.96 -18.36 -23.08
CA PHE A 354 14.10 -18.90 -24.45
C PHE A 354 14.26 -17.79 -25.51
N CYS A 355 14.95 -18.12 -26.58
CA CYS A 355 15.02 -17.28 -27.78
C CYS A 355 13.71 -17.38 -28.56
N VAL A 356 13.18 -16.24 -29.02
CA VAL A 356 12.07 -16.20 -29.99
C VAL A 356 12.58 -15.95 -31.41
N ASP A 357 13.67 -15.19 -31.53
CA ASP A 357 14.34 -14.87 -32.80
C ASP A 357 15.86 -14.97 -32.63
N PRO A 358 16.64 -15.11 -33.71
CA PRO A 358 16.20 -15.44 -35.07
C PRO A 358 15.74 -16.92 -35.18
N PRO A 359 15.13 -17.35 -36.31
CA PRO A 359 14.54 -18.68 -36.46
C PRO A 359 15.50 -19.85 -36.15
N GLU A 360 16.80 -19.68 -36.36
CA GLU A 360 17.82 -20.71 -36.10
C GLU A 360 17.96 -21.05 -34.60
N PHE A 361 17.62 -20.10 -33.73
CA PHE A 361 17.70 -20.25 -32.27
C PHE A 361 16.34 -20.33 -31.59
N GLN A 362 15.24 -20.21 -32.33
CA GLN A 362 13.89 -20.20 -31.77
C GLN A 362 13.63 -21.42 -30.87
N GLY A 363 13.12 -21.18 -29.66
CA GLY A 363 12.82 -22.21 -28.66
C GLY A 363 14.05 -22.76 -27.91
N GLN A 364 15.27 -22.34 -28.24
CA GLN A 364 16.47 -22.73 -27.50
C GLN A 364 16.67 -21.81 -26.29
N HIS A 365 17.30 -22.33 -25.23
CA HIS A 365 17.64 -21.52 -24.06
C HIS A 365 18.68 -20.45 -24.41
N VAL A 366 18.42 -19.20 -24.02
CA VAL A 366 19.30 -18.04 -24.33
C VAL A 366 20.73 -18.27 -23.86
N ARG A 367 20.90 -18.95 -22.71
CA ARG A 367 22.22 -19.23 -22.10
C ARG A 367 22.96 -20.41 -22.74
N HIS A 368 22.38 -21.11 -23.71
CA HIS A 368 23.07 -22.18 -24.44
C HIS A 368 23.52 -21.74 -25.83
N ILE A 369 23.14 -20.53 -26.26
CA ILE A 369 23.49 -19.99 -27.57
C ILE A 369 24.95 -19.56 -27.61
N HIS A 370 25.73 -20.23 -28.46
CA HIS A 370 27.11 -19.86 -28.73
C HIS A 370 27.14 -18.88 -29.89
N PHE A 371 27.26 -17.61 -29.55
CA PHE A 371 27.38 -16.57 -30.54
C PHE A 371 28.80 -16.59 -31.14
N ARG A 372 28.91 -16.91 -32.44
CA ARG A 372 30.18 -16.85 -33.17
C ARG A 372 30.76 -15.44 -33.25
#